data_AF-F0J951-F1
#
_entry.id   AF-F0J951-F1
#
_cell.length_a   1.000
_cell.length_b   1.000
_cell.length_c   1.000
_cell.angle_alpha   90.00
_cell.angle_beta   90.00
_cell.angle_gamma   90.00
#
_symmetry.space_group_name_H-M   'P 1'
#
loop_
_entity.id
_entity.type
_entity.pdbx_description
1 polymer ?
#
loop_
_entity_poly.entity_id
_entity_poly.type
_entity_poly.pdbx_seq_one_letter_code
_entity_poly.pdbx_strand_id
1 'polypeptide(L)'
;MTDSGEGPQYVEPRRQVQTPDDMARWTKSEAYSEYVGFILALNEKIKGRKISDDLVVTEVTTKMLSVLDTLDTWVRETPPVNEPQRFGNSAFRVWLKRVENESQQVLSEALPSRFHRALVELVPYF
;
A
#
# COMPACT_ATOMS: atom_id res chain seq x y z
N MET A 1 -16.53 -27.50 14.11
CA MET A 1 -15.43 -28.48 13.92
C MET A 1 -14.15 -27.67 13.85
N THR A 2 -13.33 -27.78 14.91
CA THR A 2 -11.96 -27.25 15.08
C THR A 2 -11.67 -25.85 14.53
N ASP A 3 -11.93 -24.84 15.36
CA ASP A 3 -11.19 -23.58 15.37
C ASP A 3 -9.75 -23.90 15.82
N SER A 4 -8.89 -24.23 14.85
CA SER A 4 -7.46 -24.40 15.06
C SER A 4 -6.86 -23.02 15.30
N GLY A 5 -6.50 -22.74 16.56
CA GLY A 5 -6.05 -21.45 17.10
C GLY A 5 -4.69 -20.94 16.61
N GLU A 6 -4.41 -21.01 15.31
CA GLU A 6 -3.31 -20.28 14.68
C GLU A 6 -3.90 -19.12 13.86
N GLY A 7 -3.66 -17.88 14.29
CA GLY A 7 -4.03 -16.70 13.51
C GLY A 7 -3.42 -16.71 12.11
N PRO A 8 -3.94 -15.89 11.17
CA PRO A 8 -3.58 -15.95 9.76
C PRO A 8 -2.07 -15.98 9.52
N GLN A 9 -1.64 -16.90 8.66
CA GLN A 9 -0.25 -17.01 8.22
C GLN A 9 -0.01 -16.04 7.08
N TYR A 10 0.75 -14.98 7.36
CA TYR A 10 1.14 -14.00 6.35
C TYR A 10 2.39 -14.47 5.60
N VAL A 11 2.43 -14.26 4.29
CA VAL A 11 3.52 -14.72 3.41
C VAL A 11 3.97 -13.63 2.45
N GLU A 12 5.26 -13.62 2.11
CA GLU A 12 5.77 -12.65 1.13
C GLU A 12 5.09 -12.85 -0.25
N PRO A 13 4.44 -11.81 -0.82
CA PRO A 13 3.76 -11.90 -2.10
C PRO A 13 4.75 -12.20 -3.22
N ARG A 14 4.29 -12.99 -4.21
CA ARG A 14 5.09 -13.36 -5.38
C ARG A 14 4.30 -13.11 -6.65
N ARG A 15 5.00 -12.76 -7.72
CA ARG A 15 4.38 -12.55 -9.03
C ARG A 15 3.72 -13.83 -9.55
N GLN A 16 2.38 -13.82 -9.64
CA GLN A 16 1.59 -14.95 -10.16
C GLN A 16 1.11 -14.76 -11.61
N VAL A 17 1.07 -13.52 -12.10
CA VAL A 17 0.69 -13.22 -13.50
C VAL A 17 1.95 -12.90 -14.29
N GLN A 18 2.39 -13.85 -15.10
CA GLN A 18 3.61 -13.75 -15.92
C GLN A 18 3.30 -13.79 -17.41
N THR A 19 2.24 -14.51 -17.78
CA THR A 19 1.79 -14.72 -19.15
C THR A 19 0.33 -14.25 -19.34
N PRO A 20 -0.12 -14.04 -20.58
CA PRO A 20 -1.52 -13.75 -20.85
C PRO A 20 -2.49 -14.84 -20.31
N ASP A 21 -2.08 -16.11 -20.33
CA ASP A 21 -2.93 -17.21 -19.87
C ASP A 21 -3.15 -17.19 -18.35
N ASP A 22 -2.19 -16.66 -17.58
CA ASP A 22 -2.33 -16.48 -16.13
C ASP A 22 -3.48 -15.52 -15.79
N MET A 23 -3.87 -14.62 -16.70
CA MET A 23 -5.00 -13.71 -16.51
C MET A 23 -6.33 -14.45 -16.31
N ALA A 24 -6.49 -15.61 -16.96
CA ALA A 24 -7.69 -16.44 -16.78
C ALA A 24 -7.77 -17.03 -15.37
N ARG A 25 -6.62 -17.28 -14.71
CA ARG A 25 -6.55 -17.68 -13.31
C ARG A 25 -6.75 -16.48 -12.38
N TRP A 26 -6.11 -15.35 -12.68
CA TRP A 26 -6.23 -14.12 -11.90
C TRP A 26 -7.68 -13.68 -11.75
N THR A 27 -8.44 -13.60 -12.85
CA THR A 27 -9.86 -13.15 -12.85
C THR A 27 -10.81 -14.06 -12.06
N LYS A 28 -10.38 -15.27 -11.70
CA LYS A 28 -11.14 -16.22 -10.89
C LYS A 28 -10.59 -16.38 -9.47
N SER A 29 -9.53 -15.63 -9.13
CA SER A 29 -8.87 -15.72 -7.84
C SER A 29 -9.65 -14.98 -6.75
N GLU A 30 -9.40 -15.37 -5.50
CA GLU A 30 -9.90 -14.66 -4.33
C GLU A 30 -9.40 -13.22 -4.29
N ALA A 31 -8.10 -12.99 -4.51
CA ALA A 31 -7.49 -11.66 -4.55
C ALA A 31 -8.15 -10.72 -5.57
N TYR A 32 -8.55 -11.22 -6.75
CA TYR A 32 -9.32 -10.43 -7.71
C TYR A 32 -10.69 -10.05 -7.17
N SER A 33 -11.39 -11.01 -6.57
CA SER A 33 -12.73 -10.80 -6.03
C SER A 33 -12.72 -9.82 -4.86
N GLU A 34 -11.73 -9.93 -3.96
CA GLU A 34 -11.52 -9.00 -2.86
C GLU A 34 -11.15 -7.59 -3.34
N TYR A 35 -10.22 -7.49 -4.30
CA TYR A 35 -9.79 -6.19 -4.85
C TYR A 35 -10.94 -5.45 -5.53
N VAL A 36 -11.70 -6.12 -6.39
CA VAL A 36 -12.86 -5.53 -7.06
C VAL A 36 -13.96 -5.20 -6.05
N GLY A 37 -14.23 -6.12 -5.11
CA GLY A 37 -15.20 -5.89 -4.03
C GLY A 37 -14.86 -4.66 -3.20
N PHE A 38 -13.59 -4.47 -2.85
CA PHE A 38 -13.09 -3.31 -2.13
C PHE A 38 -13.31 -2.00 -2.90
N ILE A 39 -12.96 -1.97 -4.19
CA ILE A 39 -13.19 -0.79 -5.05
C ILE A 39 -14.68 -0.44 -5.12
N LEU A 40 -15.55 -1.45 -5.32
CA LEU A 40 -16.99 -1.24 -5.40
C LEU A 40 -17.56 -0.73 -4.08
N ALA A 41 -17.09 -1.26 -2.95
CA ALA A 41 -17.49 -0.79 -1.63
C ALA A 41 -17.08 0.67 -1.39
N LEU A 42 -15.85 1.07 -1.76
CA LEU A 42 -15.41 2.46 -1.69
C LEU A 42 -16.26 3.36 -2.59
N ASN A 43 -16.50 2.93 -3.83
CA ASN A 43 -17.31 3.69 -4.80
C ASN A 43 -18.71 3.96 -4.26
N GLU A 44 -19.38 2.95 -3.71
CA GLU A 44 -20.72 3.09 -3.13
C GLU A 44 -20.73 4.08 -1.96
N LYS A 45 -19.72 4.03 -1.08
CA LYS A 45 -19.67 4.88 0.12
C LYS A 45 -19.48 6.36 -0.18
N ILE A 46 -18.91 6.71 -1.33
CA ILE A 46 -18.62 8.11 -1.70
C ILE A 46 -19.64 8.71 -2.68
N LYS A 47 -20.67 7.95 -3.10
CA LYS A 47 -21.73 8.47 -3.98
C LYS A 47 -22.44 9.66 -3.36
N GLY A 48 -22.57 10.74 -4.12
CA GLY A 48 -23.23 11.98 -3.70
C GLY A 48 -22.46 12.80 -2.66
N ARG A 49 -21.22 12.42 -2.32
CA ARG A 49 -20.36 13.14 -1.37
C ARG A 49 -19.42 14.09 -2.09
N LYS A 50 -19.15 15.25 -1.48
CA LYS A 50 -18.10 16.18 -1.95
C LYS A 50 -16.82 15.94 -1.14
N ILE A 51 -15.68 16.33 -1.72
CA ILE A 51 -14.39 16.33 -1.02
C ILE A 51 -14.44 17.24 0.22
N SER A 52 -15.23 18.32 0.15
CA SER A 52 -15.41 19.29 1.24
C SER A 52 -16.41 18.85 2.31
N ASP A 53 -17.03 17.69 2.18
CA ASP A 53 -17.96 17.21 3.21
C ASP A 53 -17.19 16.84 4.48
N ASP A 54 -17.78 17.10 5.64
CA ASP A 54 -17.22 16.63 6.90
C ASP A 54 -17.22 15.09 6.92
N LEU A 55 -16.05 14.54 7.23
CA LEU A 55 -15.82 13.10 7.33
C LEU A 55 -15.23 12.78 8.69
N VAL A 56 -15.65 11.65 9.25
CA VAL A 56 -15.05 11.12 10.47
C VAL A 56 -13.64 10.65 10.12
N VAL A 57 -12.64 11.31 10.67
CA VAL A 57 -11.24 10.89 10.58
C VAL A 57 -10.94 9.98 11.75
N THR A 58 -10.72 8.71 11.47
CA THR A 58 -10.36 7.71 12.49
C THR A 58 -8.87 7.80 12.82
N GLU A 59 -8.46 7.25 13.95
CA GLU A 59 -7.03 7.15 14.31
C GLU A 59 -6.21 6.46 13.21
N VAL A 60 -6.74 5.38 12.62
CA VAL A 60 -6.08 4.66 11.51
C VAL A 60 -5.92 5.58 10.30
N THR A 61 -6.95 6.35 9.95
CA THR A 61 -6.87 7.34 8.86
C THR A 61 -5.80 8.39 9.16
N THR A 62 -5.76 8.93 10.37
CA THR A 62 -4.73 9.89 10.79
C THR A 62 -3.32 9.30 10.67
N LYS A 63 -3.10 8.06 11.11
CA LYS A 63 -1.80 7.38 10.99
C LYS A 63 -1.39 7.19 9.53
N MET A 64 -2.32 6.78 8.66
CA MET A 64 -2.04 6.66 7.22
C MET A 64 -1.73 8.01 6.58
N LEU A 65 -2.38 9.10 6.98
CA LEU A 65 -2.04 10.45 6.52
C LEU A 65 -0.62 10.84 6.96
N SER A 66 -0.22 10.55 8.20
CA SER A 66 1.15 10.81 8.68
C SER A 66 2.22 10.01 7.91
N VAL A 67 1.88 8.80 7.47
CA VAL A 67 2.74 8.00 6.58
C VAL A 67 2.93 8.72 5.24
N LEU A 68 1.85 9.22 4.64
CA LEU A 68 1.92 9.99 3.39
C LEU A 68 2.71 11.30 3.56
N ASP A 69 2.55 12.00 4.68
CA ASP A 69 3.32 13.23 4.99
C ASP A 69 4.82 12.94 5.13
N THR A 70 5.18 11.77 5.65
CA THR A 70 6.57 11.30 5.74
C THR A 70 7.15 11.09 4.34
N LEU A 71 6.40 10.43 3.45
CA LEU A 71 6.79 10.22 2.06
C LEU A 71 6.96 11.56 1.31
N ASP A 72 6.04 12.52 1.50
CA ASP A 72 6.12 13.88 0.94
C ASP A 72 7.35 14.64 1.46
N THR A 73 7.65 14.51 2.75
CA THR A 73 8.85 15.08 3.35
C THR A 73 10.12 14.53 2.69
N TRP A 74 10.19 13.23 2.45
CA TRP A 74 11.34 12.63 1.77
C TRP A 74 11.49 13.09 0.32
N VAL A 75 10.40 13.44 -0.37
CA VAL A 75 10.48 14.07 -1.70
C VAL A 75 11.17 15.43 -1.59
N ARG A 76 10.81 16.26 -0.60
CA ARG A 76 11.44 17.57 -0.37
C ARG A 76 12.93 17.44 -0.01
N GLU A 77 13.29 16.40 0.74
CA GLU A 77 14.67 16.08 1.11
C GLU A 77 15.47 15.44 -0.05
N THR A 78 14.80 15.03 -1.13
CA THR A 78 15.43 14.40 -2.30
C THR A 78 15.19 15.27 -3.55
N PRO A 79 15.81 16.46 -3.63
CA PRO A 79 15.55 17.40 -4.71
C PRO A 79 16.01 16.83 -6.07
N PRO A 80 15.37 17.24 -7.18
CA PRO A 80 15.78 16.84 -8.52
C PRO A 80 17.24 17.21 -8.80
N VAL A 81 17.96 16.31 -9.46
CA VAL A 81 19.33 16.55 -9.91
C VAL A 81 19.30 17.21 -11.30
N ASN A 82 20.14 18.21 -11.53
CA ASN A 82 20.32 18.77 -12.87
C ASN A 82 21.17 17.81 -13.71
N GLU A 83 20.54 17.13 -14.66
CA GLU A 83 21.16 16.10 -15.47
C GLU A 83 20.73 16.20 -16.95
N PRO A 84 21.57 15.77 -17.91
CA PRO A 84 21.26 15.84 -19.34
C PRO A 84 20.19 14.83 -19.78
N GLN A 85 19.77 13.93 -18.88
CA GLN A 85 18.77 12.90 -19.15
C GLN A 85 17.39 13.53 -19.38
N ARG A 86 16.73 13.16 -20.48
CA ARG A 86 15.44 13.75 -20.89
C ARG A 86 14.20 13.08 -20.27
N PHE A 87 14.37 11.92 -19.63
CA PHE A 87 13.27 11.13 -19.07
C PHE A 87 13.59 10.71 -17.65
N GLY A 88 12.68 10.97 -16.70
CA GLY A 88 12.77 10.51 -15.32
C GLY A 88 14.01 11.00 -14.58
N ASN A 89 13.82 11.85 -13.57
CA ASN A 89 14.95 12.35 -12.78
C ASN A 89 15.57 11.23 -11.92
N SER A 90 16.90 11.12 -11.90
CA SER A 90 17.61 10.12 -11.11
C SER A 90 17.37 10.23 -9.60
N ALA A 91 16.98 11.42 -9.10
CA ALA A 91 16.54 11.63 -7.72
C ALA A 91 15.39 10.70 -7.31
N PHE A 92 14.52 10.29 -8.25
CA PHE A 92 13.46 9.33 -7.95
C PHE A 92 14.00 7.99 -7.44
N ARG A 93 15.13 7.49 -7.98
CA ARG A 93 15.75 6.25 -7.50
C ARG A 93 16.32 6.38 -6.10
N VAL A 94 16.82 7.57 -5.76
CA VAL A 94 17.30 7.88 -4.41
C VAL A 94 16.14 7.89 -3.42
N TRP A 95 15.04 8.57 -3.78
CA TRP A 95 13.82 8.61 -2.98
C TRP A 95 13.22 7.22 -2.82
N LEU A 96 13.04 6.47 -3.91
CA LEU A 96 12.45 5.12 -3.87
C LEU A 96 13.28 4.16 -3.03
N LYS A 97 14.62 4.19 -3.14
CA LYS A 97 15.49 3.36 -2.30
C LYS A 97 15.34 3.67 -0.81
N ARG A 98 15.09 4.93 -0.45
CA ARG A 98 14.78 5.31 0.92
C ARG A 98 13.42 4.75 1.35
N VAL A 99 12.40 4.85 0.50
CA VAL A 99 11.08 4.24 0.76
C VAL A 99 11.21 2.74 0.99
N GLU A 100 11.92 2.02 0.14
CA GLU A 100 12.14 0.58 0.27
C GLU A 100 12.82 0.23 1.61
N ASN A 101 13.89 0.94 1.98
CA ASN A 101 14.65 0.67 3.20
C ASN A 101 13.88 0.97 4.49
N GLU A 102 13.03 2.00 4.48
CA GLU A 102 12.36 2.52 5.67
C GLU A 102 10.89 2.04 5.79
N SER A 103 10.33 1.42 4.74
CA SER A 103 8.95 0.94 4.63
C SER A 103 8.48 0.13 5.84
N GLN A 104 9.28 -0.85 6.27
CA GLN A 104 8.96 -1.71 7.41
C GLN A 104 8.85 -0.91 8.71
N GLN A 105 9.76 0.05 8.95
CA GLN A 105 9.70 0.90 10.13
C GLN A 105 8.46 1.78 10.08
N VAL A 106 8.25 2.52 8.99
CA VAL A 106 7.13 3.45 8.83
C VAL A 106 5.79 2.75 9.01
N LEU A 107 5.60 1.58 8.41
CA LEU A 107 4.38 0.79 8.58
C LEU A 107 4.23 0.23 10.00
N SER A 108 5.33 -0.19 10.65
CA SER A 108 5.27 -0.70 12.02
C SER A 108 4.87 0.38 13.04
N GLU A 109 5.25 1.64 12.80
CA GLU A 109 4.86 2.79 13.64
C GLU A 109 3.42 3.23 13.40
N ALA A 110 2.91 3.04 12.17
CA ALA A 110 1.53 3.36 11.81
C ALA A 110 0.52 2.31 12.29
N LEU A 111 0.94 1.04 12.40
CA LEU A 111 0.08 -0.09 12.73
C LEU A 111 0.21 -0.54 14.19
N PRO A 112 -0.90 -0.90 14.87
CA PRO A 112 -0.85 -1.58 16.15
C PRO A 112 -0.02 -2.87 16.11
N SER A 113 0.73 -3.16 17.18
CA SER A 113 1.67 -4.30 17.25
C SER A 113 1.06 -5.66 16.94
N ARG A 114 -0.24 -5.85 17.24
CA ARG A 114 -0.99 -7.07 16.90
C ARG A 114 -1.02 -7.37 15.39
N PHE A 115 -0.79 -6.38 14.53
CA PHE A 115 -0.77 -6.52 13.07
C PHE A 115 0.64 -6.62 12.49
N HIS A 116 1.70 -6.54 13.29
CA HIS A 116 3.08 -6.55 12.78
C HIS A 116 3.46 -7.84 12.04
N ARG A 117 2.79 -8.97 12.34
CA ARG A 117 2.94 -10.22 11.59
C ARG A 117 2.57 -10.07 10.11
N ALA A 118 1.71 -9.11 9.76
CA ALA A 118 1.27 -8.84 8.39
C ALA A 118 2.27 -7.98 7.59
N LEU A 119 3.31 -7.43 8.22
CA LEU A 119 4.27 -6.54 7.53
C LEU A 119 4.97 -7.23 6.37
N VAL A 120 5.17 -8.56 6.44
CA VAL A 120 5.73 -9.36 5.34
C VAL A 120 4.89 -9.30 4.07
N GLU A 121 3.57 -9.09 4.20
CA GLU A 121 2.65 -8.89 3.08
C GLU A 121 2.50 -7.42 2.71
N LEU A 122 2.45 -6.53 3.70
CA LEU A 122 2.14 -5.11 3.46
C LEU A 122 3.31 -4.33 2.86
N VAL A 123 4.54 -4.62 3.29
CA VAL A 123 5.74 -3.90 2.82
C VAL A 123 5.89 -3.92 1.29
N PRO A 124 5.70 -5.05 0.59
CA PRO A 124 5.79 -5.07 -0.87
C PRO A 124 4.71 -4.30 -1.64
N TYR A 125 3.62 -3.88 -0.98
CA TYR A 125 2.55 -3.07 -1.58
C TYR A 125 2.63 -1.59 -1.20
N PHE A 126 3.59 -1.20 -0.36
CA PHE A 126 3.81 0.17 0.11
C PHE A 126 4.57 1.00 -0.92
#